data_AF-A0A2S7UY44-F1
#
_entry.id   AF-A0A2S7UY44-F1
#
_cell.length_a   1.000
_cell.length_b   1.000
_cell.length_c   1.000
_cell.angle_alpha   90.00
_cell.angle_beta   90.00
_cell.angle_gamma   90.00
#
_symmetry.space_group_name_H-M   'P 1'
#
loop_
_entity.id
_entity.type
_entity.pdbx_description
1 polymer ?
#
loop_
_entity_poly.entity_id
_entity_poly.type
_entity_poly.pdbx_seq_one_letter_code
_entity_poly.pdbx_strand_id
1 'polypeptide(L)'
;MKHSIILLVLLSLSSCSSDDSKEQFPDEFDTVASLVTSGDITFYFAEEYETGQFLDGQWWVHNNGGNVEITSITPDSFDDNGRVRNGAEINPLNESTQGFDALRDLDVTNTDMAYDSSKNVDPGNTGESLILAAGNSVIKAISKQENTQRPFITQAAILTILSETPPDNSFRPAYVGTDKSILATLTDLDFNVLGKYARLETTPDISDYVPYIEGVWLDHNTEWTQREIHPESSMPLYGRELGKLTGIIGLQLQLDYTDAEKQDALVAMVQYGIDIYGVLGNGPIDGKGGYYWYNSGGHNQGRKLPLLIAGLVLNHSGMLAAADAENGNNLLFSEDQQTFYVSQTEIDRTVADDDEDQIDYTSADIGLPEWGIRYWDGTANFLNADWGSRYRTVTGNVYVVTSLAVKMMGATEQWGWPAMFDYSDRYFSIQGESVSSSLFGNNIDTSAAELWNAYAEQLD
;
A
#
# COMPACT_ATOMS: atom_id res chain seq x y z
N MET A 1 -67.91 -28.03 -14.75
CA MET A 1 -66.90 -28.97 -14.23
C MET A 1 -65.70 -28.91 -15.15
N LYS A 2 -64.65 -28.23 -14.70
CA LYS A 2 -63.43 -27.95 -15.47
C LYS A 2 -62.41 -29.05 -15.21
N HIS A 3 -61.67 -29.41 -16.26
CA HIS A 3 -60.63 -30.43 -16.27
C HIS A 3 -59.38 -29.96 -15.50
N SER A 4 -58.69 -30.87 -14.84
CA SER A 4 -57.29 -30.68 -14.42
C SER A 4 -56.54 -32.00 -14.64
N ILE A 5 -55.53 -31.90 -15.49
CA ILE A 5 -54.56 -32.94 -15.84
C ILE A 5 -53.43 -32.83 -14.81
N ILE A 6 -53.15 -33.90 -14.09
CA ILE A 6 -52.00 -34.00 -13.18
C ILE A 6 -50.88 -34.73 -13.93
N LEU A 7 -49.77 -34.02 -14.12
CA LEU A 7 -48.52 -34.52 -14.68
C LEU A 7 -47.70 -35.14 -13.54
N LEU A 8 -47.41 -36.44 -13.64
CA LEU A 8 -46.56 -37.17 -12.70
C LEU A 8 -45.12 -37.13 -13.22
N VAL A 9 -44.22 -36.41 -12.55
CA VAL A 9 -42.78 -36.42 -12.84
C VAL A 9 -42.09 -37.36 -11.85
N LEU A 10 -41.45 -38.39 -12.38
CA LEU A 10 -40.59 -39.33 -11.65
C LEU A 10 -39.30 -38.60 -11.24
N LEU A 11 -39.04 -38.50 -9.93
CA LEU A 11 -37.72 -38.19 -9.40
C LEU A 11 -36.89 -39.48 -9.32
N SER A 12 -35.81 -39.54 -10.12
CA SER A 12 -34.75 -40.53 -9.95
C SER A 12 -33.72 -40.02 -8.94
N LEU A 13 -33.55 -40.77 -7.86
CA LEU A 13 -32.43 -40.64 -6.92
C LEU A 13 -31.14 -41.10 -7.63
N SER A 14 -30.15 -40.20 -7.73
CA SER A 14 -28.75 -40.57 -8.01
C SER A 14 -27.91 -40.19 -6.80
N SER A 15 -27.09 -41.16 -6.39
CA SER A 15 -26.19 -41.16 -5.24
C SER A 15 -25.15 -40.05 -5.27
N CYS A 16 -24.90 -39.43 -4.12
CA CYS A 16 -23.71 -38.61 -3.88
C CYS A 16 -22.45 -39.46 -4.07
N SER A 17 -21.67 -39.12 -5.10
CA SER A 17 -20.23 -39.38 -5.17
C SER A 17 -19.55 -38.09 -4.74
N SER A 18 -18.70 -38.16 -3.73
CA SER A 18 -17.76 -37.11 -3.36
C SER A 18 -16.75 -36.94 -4.49
N ASP A 19 -16.89 -35.89 -5.28
CA ASP A 19 -15.81 -35.38 -6.12
C ASP A 19 -15.25 -34.12 -5.45
N ASP A 20 -14.00 -34.22 -5.04
CA ASP A 20 -13.13 -33.10 -4.70
C ASP A 20 -12.98 -32.23 -5.94
N SER A 21 -13.81 -31.19 -6.08
CA SER A 21 -13.53 -30.10 -7.01
C SER A 21 -12.41 -29.25 -6.39
N LYS A 22 -11.16 -29.63 -6.68
CA LYS A 22 -10.08 -28.65 -6.69
C LYS A 22 -10.49 -27.56 -7.66
N GLU A 23 -10.70 -26.35 -7.15
CA GLU A 23 -10.87 -25.17 -7.99
C GLU A 23 -9.65 -25.07 -8.89
N GLN A 24 -9.88 -25.32 -10.17
CA GLN A 24 -8.88 -25.22 -11.21
C GLN A 24 -8.83 -23.74 -11.60
N PHE A 25 -7.76 -23.07 -11.18
CA PHE A 25 -7.40 -21.73 -11.65
C PHE A 25 -7.34 -21.72 -13.18
N PRO A 26 -7.70 -20.60 -13.83
CA PRO A 26 -7.94 -20.57 -15.28
C PRO A 26 -6.65 -20.80 -16.08
N ASP A 27 -6.84 -21.49 -17.21
CA ASP A 27 -6.00 -21.72 -18.40
C ASP A 27 -4.47 -21.55 -18.30
N GLU A 28 -3.77 -22.62 -18.71
CA GLU A 28 -2.34 -22.63 -19.11
C GLU A 28 -1.99 -21.33 -19.86
N PHE A 29 -1.35 -20.38 -19.18
CA PHE A 29 -0.71 -19.27 -19.87
C PHE A 29 0.35 -19.84 -20.80
N ASP A 30 0.45 -19.28 -22.01
CA ASP A 30 1.56 -19.64 -22.88
C ASP A 30 2.84 -19.18 -22.18
N THR A 31 3.58 -20.15 -21.62
CA THR A 31 4.83 -19.89 -20.89
C THR A 31 5.89 -19.25 -21.77
N VAL A 32 5.64 -19.15 -23.08
CA VAL A 32 6.44 -18.46 -24.07
C VAL A 32 5.54 -17.50 -24.86
N ALA A 33 5.86 -16.21 -24.87
CA ALA A 33 5.05 -15.19 -25.53
C ALA A 33 5.90 -14.07 -26.15
N SER A 34 5.39 -13.46 -27.23
CA SER A 34 5.97 -12.25 -27.84
C SER A 34 5.33 -10.95 -27.33
N LEU A 35 4.38 -11.05 -26.39
CA LEU A 35 3.78 -9.92 -25.69
C LEU A 35 3.17 -10.39 -24.37
N VAL A 36 2.98 -9.47 -23.43
CA VAL A 36 2.23 -9.69 -22.19
C VAL A 36 1.33 -8.50 -21.89
N THR A 37 0.16 -8.76 -21.31
CA THR A 37 -0.88 -7.75 -21.06
C THR A 37 -1.28 -7.73 -19.59
N SER A 38 -1.32 -6.54 -18.98
CA SER A 38 -1.84 -6.28 -17.64
C SER A 38 -2.86 -5.15 -17.71
N GLY A 39 -4.14 -5.48 -17.55
CA GLY A 39 -5.25 -4.56 -17.81
C GLY A 39 -5.16 -3.95 -19.22
N ASP A 40 -5.18 -2.62 -19.31
CA ASP A 40 -5.08 -1.90 -20.60
C ASP A 40 -3.62 -1.69 -21.08
N ILE A 41 -2.63 -2.23 -20.38
CA ILE A 41 -1.20 -2.09 -20.73
C ILE A 41 -0.69 -3.36 -21.39
N THR A 42 -0.03 -3.25 -22.54
CA THR A 42 0.61 -4.39 -23.22
C THR A 42 2.06 -4.08 -23.58
N PHE A 43 2.98 -4.97 -23.20
CA PHE A 43 4.40 -4.92 -23.56
C PHE A 43 4.62 -5.84 -24.77
N TYR A 44 5.21 -5.33 -25.84
CA TYR A 44 5.50 -6.09 -27.06
C TYR A 44 6.99 -6.38 -27.16
N PHE A 45 7.34 -7.65 -27.32
CA PHE A 45 8.72 -8.11 -27.42
C PHE A 45 9.17 -8.27 -28.88
N ALA A 46 10.47 -8.11 -29.13
CA ALA A 46 11.04 -8.32 -30.46
C ALA A 46 11.02 -9.80 -30.91
N GLU A 47 11.00 -10.71 -29.95
CA GLU A 47 10.94 -12.16 -30.13
C GLU A 47 10.11 -12.80 -29.01
N GLU A 48 9.95 -14.12 -29.07
CA GLU A 48 9.29 -14.88 -28.02
C GLU A 48 10.22 -15.07 -26.81
N TYR A 49 9.73 -14.76 -25.62
CA TYR A 49 10.43 -14.99 -24.36
C TYR A 49 9.62 -15.90 -23.46
N GLU A 50 10.28 -16.59 -22.53
CA GLU A 50 9.59 -17.28 -21.46
C GLU A 50 9.02 -16.25 -20.47
N THR A 51 7.73 -16.38 -20.14
CA THR A 51 6.97 -15.41 -19.35
C THR A 51 6.04 -16.09 -18.36
N GLY A 52 5.68 -15.36 -17.30
CA GLY A 52 4.65 -15.76 -16.36
C GLY A 52 4.27 -14.63 -15.42
N GLN A 53 3.43 -14.92 -14.43
CA GLN A 53 2.97 -13.96 -13.45
C GLN A 53 3.45 -14.32 -12.05
N PHE A 54 3.66 -13.30 -11.23
CA PHE A 54 3.80 -13.44 -9.78
C PHE A 54 2.43 -13.54 -9.10
N LEU A 55 2.42 -13.79 -7.79
CA LEU A 55 1.21 -13.84 -6.98
C LEU A 55 0.34 -12.57 -7.05
N ASP A 56 0.93 -11.40 -7.29
CA ASP A 56 0.22 -10.12 -7.45
C ASP A 56 -0.29 -9.87 -8.87
N GLY A 57 -0.20 -10.88 -9.75
CA GLY A 57 -0.63 -10.82 -11.14
C GLY A 57 0.29 -10.00 -12.06
N GLN A 58 1.38 -9.40 -11.54
CA GLN A 58 2.34 -8.68 -12.39
C GLN A 58 3.25 -9.65 -13.14
N TRP A 59 3.74 -9.22 -14.29
CA TRP A 59 4.46 -10.09 -15.21
C TRP A 59 5.95 -10.15 -14.92
N TRP A 60 6.53 -11.31 -15.18
CA TRP A 60 7.97 -11.47 -15.39
C TRP A 60 8.26 -11.98 -16.80
N VAL A 61 9.47 -11.72 -17.24
CA VAL A 61 10.04 -12.25 -18.48
C VAL A 61 11.48 -12.71 -18.21
N HIS A 62 11.79 -13.93 -18.64
CA HIS A 62 13.13 -14.49 -18.52
C HIS A 62 13.98 -14.05 -19.72
N ASN A 63 15.17 -13.53 -19.45
CA ASN A 63 16.03 -12.92 -20.47
C ASN A 63 16.78 -13.93 -21.37
N ASN A 64 16.64 -15.24 -21.13
CA ASN A 64 17.34 -16.32 -21.85
C ASN A 64 18.87 -16.13 -21.91
N GLY A 65 19.47 -15.52 -20.89
CA GLY A 65 20.89 -15.20 -20.83
C GLY A 65 21.34 -13.99 -21.67
N GLY A 66 20.41 -13.27 -22.29
CA GLY A 66 20.63 -12.06 -23.08
C GLY A 66 19.95 -10.81 -22.49
N ASN A 67 19.46 -9.94 -23.36
CA ASN A 67 18.57 -8.84 -23.00
C ASN A 67 17.18 -9.12 -23.54
N VAL A 68 16.17 -8.55 -22.89
CA VAL A 68 14.81 -8.47 -23.43
C VAL A 68 14.68 -7.18 -24.21
N GLU A 69 14.24 -7.27 -25.45
CA GLU A 69 13.95 -6.11 -26.30
C GLU A 69 12.43 -5.87 -26.36
N ILE A 70 11.99 -4.76 -25.80
CA ILE A 70 10.60 -4.29 -25.84
C ILE A 70 10.48 -3.28 -26.98
N THR A 71 9.74 -3.65 -28.02
CA THR A 71 9.62 -2.85 -29.25
C THR A 71 8.55 -1.75 -29.14
N SER A 72 7.50 -1.99 -28.36
CA SER A 72 6.48 -1.00 -28.03
C SER A 72 5.77 -1.35 -26.72
N ILE A 73 5.13 -0.35 -26.11
CA ILE A 73 4.28 -0.54 -24.93
C ILE A 73 3.00 0.27 -25.14
N THR A 74 1.86 -0.41 -25.25
CA THR A 74 0.57 0.27 -25.44
C THR A 74 -0.13 0.53 -24.11
N PRO A 75 -0.87 1.65 -23.97
CA PRO A 75 -0.93 2.76 -24.92
C PRO A 75 0.42 3.50 -24.97
N ASP A 76 0.85 3.92 -26.17
CA ASP A 76 2.15 4.58 -26.36
C ASP A 76 2.24 5.85 -25.52
N SER A 77 3.46 6.20 -25.10
CA SER A 77 3.72 7.54 -24.58
C SER A 77 3.66 8.56 -25.72
N PHE A 78 3.04 9.71 -25.48
CA PHE A 78 2.91 10.75 -26.51
C PHE A 78 2.79 12.16 -25.91
N ASP A 79 3.11 13.18 -26.72
CA ASP A 79 2.89 14.60 -26.39
C ASP A 79 1.45 15.02 -26.74
N ASP A 80 0.66 15.33 -25.71
CA ASP A 80 -0.68 15.89 -25.80
C ASP A 80 -0.64 17.41 -25.52
N ASN A 81 -0.24 18.18 -26.53
CA ASN A 81 -0.19 19.65 -26.48
C ASN A 81 0.67 20.21 -25.32
N GLY A 82 1.86 19.64 -25.12
CA GLY A 82 2.83 20.02 -24.09
C GLY A 82 2.77 19.16 -22.83
N ARG A 83 1.79 18.26 -22.69
CA ARG A 83 1.77 17.23 -21.63
C ARG A 83 2.20 15.91 -22.25
N VAL A 84 3.40 15.43 -21.91
CA VAL A 84 3.76 14.04 -22.20
C VAL A 84 2.96 13.11 -21.29
N ARG A 85 2.36 12.07 -21.86
CA ARG A 85 1.42 11.16 -21.19
C ARG A 85 1.82 9.71 -21.40
N ASN A 86 1.34 8.83 -20.53
CA ASN A 86 1.52 7.39 -20.58
C ASN A 86 3.01 6.97 -20.62
N GLY A 87 3.87 7.59 -19.82
CA GLY A 87 5.28 7.25 -19.80
C GLY A 87 5.59 5.91 -19.12
N ALA A 88 6.82 5.46 -19.29
CA ALA A 88 7.36 4.28 -18.63
C ALA A 88 8.71 4.60 -17.97
N GLU A 89 8.97 4.06 -16.79
CA GLU A 89 10.18 4.30 -16.01
C GLU A 89 10.79 2.96 -15.55
N ILE A 90 12.12 2.85 -15.62
CA ILE A 90 12.86 1.67 -15.13
C ILE A 90 13.24 1.91 -13.69
N ASN A 91 12.95 0.93 -12.81
CA ASN A 91 13.41 0.90 -11.42
C ASN A 91 13.31 2.27 -10.73
N PRO A 92 12.10 2.88 -10.65
CA PRO A 92 11.93 4.24 -10.15
C PRO A 92 12.59 4.39 -8.78
N LEU A 93 13.29 5.49 -8.60
CA LEU A 93 13.99 5.82 -7.36
C LEU A 93 13.08 6.61 -6.42
N ASN A 94 13.43 6.64 -5.14
CA ASN A 94 12.74 7.48 -4.16
C ASN A 94 13.07 8.95 -4.38
N GLU A 95 12.33 9.61 -5.28
CA GLU A 95 12.62 10.97 -5.74
C GLU A 95 11.34 11.78 -6.00
N SER A 96 11.47 13.10 -6.10
CA SER A 96 10.35 14.02 -6.38
C SER A 96 10.05 14.22 -7.87
N THR A 97 10.69 13.43 -8.73
CA THR A 97 10.53 13.46 -10.19
C THR A 97 10.16 12.07 -10.71
N GLN A 98 9.46 12.02 -11.85
CA GLN A 98 8.95 10.78 -12.44
C GLN A 98 8.90 10.85 -13.98
N GLY A 99 8.87 9.69 -14.63
CA GLY A 99 8.84 9.54 -16.10
C GLY A 99 7.46 9.23 -16.71
N PHE A 100 6.36 9.32 -15.97
CA PHE A 100 5.01 8.89 -16.37
C PHE A 100 4.13 9.98 -17.01
N ASP A 101 4.10 11.19 -16.45
CA ASP A 101 3.14 12.23 -16.86
C ASP A 101 3.63 13.66 -16.63
N ALA A 102 3.58 14.52 -17.65
CA ALA A 102 4.04 15.91 -17.60
C ALA A 102 2.95 16.95 -17.26
N LEU A 103 1.86 16.59 -16.56
CA LEU A 103 0.78 17.54 -16.27
C LEU A 103 1.29 18.78 -15.52
N ARG A 104 2.28 18.61 -14.64
CA ARG A 104 2.90 19.71 -13.89
C ARG A 104 3.53 20.76 -14.80
N ASP A 105 4.09 20.35 -15.93
CA ASP A 105 4.82 21.23 -16.84
C ASP A 105 3.87 22.17 -17.62
N LEU A 106 2.58 21.86 -17.65
CA LEU A 106 1.57 22.73 -18.23
C LEU A 106 1.24 23.96 -17.37
N ASP A 107 1.62 23.99 -16.08
CA ASP A 107 1.29 25.04 -15.10
C ASP A 107 -0.23 25.39 -15.07
N VAL A 108 -1.07 24.43 -15.48
CA VAL A 108 -2.55 24.58 -15.53
C VAL A 108 -3.22 24.18 -14.22
N THR A 109 -2.50 23.46 -13.35
CA THR A 109 -2.99 22.97 -12.06
C THR A 109 -1.85 22.92 -11.04
N ASN A 110 -2.16 23.18 -9.77
CA ASN A 110 -1.16 23.17 -8.69
C ASN A 110 -0.75 21.72 -8.38
N THR A 111 0.38 21.29 -8.94
CA THR A 111 0.89 19.91 -8.91
C THR A 111 2.37 19.93 -8.55
N ASP A 112 2.85 18.89 -7.89
CA ASP A 112 4.09 18.95 -7.12
C ASP A 112 5.16 17.95 -7.58
N MET A 113 4.79 16.74 -8.02
CA MET A 113 5.74 15.81 -8.64
C MET A 113 6.14 16.31 -10.02
N ALA A 114 7.44 16.51 -10.23
CA ALA A 114 7.98 16.93 -11.53
C ALA A 114 7.98 15.77 -12.52
N TYR A 115 7.76 16.10 -13.79
CA TYR A 115 8.14 15.20 -14.86
C TYR A 115 9.61 15.38 -15.20
N ASP A 116 10.30 14.27 -15.41
CA ASP A 116 11.66 14.26 -15.95
C ASP A 116 11.68 13.40 -17.21
N SER A 117 11.81 14.07 -18.36
CA SER A 117 11.87 13.42 -19.67
C SER A 117 12.99 12.37 -19.79
N SER A 118 14.07 12.47 -19.00
CA SER A 118 15.16 11.49 -19.01
C SER A 118 14.78 10.17 -18.36
N LYS A 119 13.72 10.16 -17.55
CA LYS A 119 13.17 8.96 -16.91
C LYS A 119 12.14 8.23 -17.77
N ASN A 120 11.52 8.91 -18.74
CA ASN A 120 10.53 8.32 -19.63
C ASN A 120 11.20 7.52 -20.75
N VAL A 121 11.35 6.22 -20.51
CA VAL A 121 12.01 5.27 -21.42
C VAL A 121 11.03 4.57 -22.36
N ASP A 122 9.77 5.00 -22.41
CA ASP A 122 8.77 4.37 -23.27
C ASP A 122 9.18 4.45 -24.75
N PRO A 123 9.10 3.35 -25.52
CA PRO A 123 9.41 3.39 -26.95
C PRO A 123 8.58 4.41 -27.74
N GLY A 124 7.34 4.71 -27.33
CA GLY A 124 6.52 5.75 -27.92
C GLY A 124 7.06 7.17 -27.67
N ASN A 125 7.75 7.39 -26.54
CA ASN A 125 8.42 8.65 -26.21
C ASN A 125 9.79 8.77 -26.89
N THR A 126 10.59 7.71 -26.83
CA THR A 126 12.00 7.72 -27.27
C THR A 126 12.14 7.48 -28.77
N GLY A 127 11.18 6.82 -29.40
CA GLY A 127 11.24 6.38 -30.80
C GLY A 127 12.13 5.15 -31.04
N GLU A 128 12.66 4.54 -29.99
CA GLU A 128 13.60 3.42 -30.05
C GLU A 128 13.13 2.26 -29.16
N SER A 129 13.54 1.04 -29.47
CA SER A 129 13.21 -0.13 -28.63
C SER A 129 13.91 -0.06 -27.28
N LEU A 130 13.22 -0.51 -26.24
CA LEU A 130 13.73 -0.55 -24.88
C LEU A 130 14.44 -1.90 -24.62
N ILE A 131 15.75 -1.86 -24.45
CA ILE A 131 16.59 -3.06 -24.27
C ILE A 131 16.99 -3.18 -22.80
N LEU A 132 16.53 -4.25 -22.14
CA LEU A 132 16.72 -4.45 -20.70
C LEU A 132 17.45 -5.75 -20.39
N ALA A 133 18.45 -5.66 -19.51
CA ALA A 133 19.06 -6.84 -18.89
C ALA A 133 18.23 -7.30 -17.68
N ALA A 134 18.46 -8.54 -17.22
CA ALA A 134 17.96 -9.00 -15.93
C ALA A 134 18.37 -8.05 -14.79
N GLY A 135 17.52 -7.97 -13.76
CA GLY A 135 17.70 -7.01 -12.66
C GLY A 135 16.99 -5.67 -12.88
N ASN A 136 16.13 -5.57 -13.91
CA ASN A 136 15.33 -4.38 -14.16
C ASN A 136 13.84 -4.70 -14.07
N SER A 137 13.06 -3.77 -13.55
CA SER A 137 11.62 -3.69 -13.73
C SER A 137 11.31 -2.45 -14.56
N VAL A 138 10.38 -2.56 -15.50
CA VAL A 138 9.78 -1.41 -16.19
C VAL A 138 8.36 -1.23 -15.67
N ILE A 139 8.08 -0.01 -15.24
CA ILE A 139 6.77 0.41 -14.77
C ILE A 139 6.18 1.25 -15.89
N LYS A 140 5.02 0.84 -16.41
CA LYS A 140 4.25 1.62 -17.37
C LYS A 140 3.03 2.20 -16.66
N ALA A 141 2.70 3.45 -16.97
CA ALA A 141 1.52 4.11 -16.45
C ALA A 141 0.58 4.56 -17.59
N ILE A 142 -0.71 4.61 -17.30
CA ILE A 142 -1.73 5.26 -18.13
C ILE A 142 -2.16 6.54 -17.44
N SER A 143 -2.07 7.65 -18.14
CA SER A 143 -2.48 8.97 -17.67
C SER A 143 -4.00 9.17 -17.76
N LYS A 144 -4.61 9.81 -16.76
CA LYS A 144 -5.97 10.38 -16.84
C LYS A 144 -6.09 11.33 -18.01
N GLN A 145 -7.21 11.22 -18.72
CA GLN A 145 -7.54 12.06 -19.87
C GLN A 145 -7.70 13.52 -19.47
N GLU A 146 -8.33 13.77 -18.32
CA GLU A 146 -8.55 15.11 -17.84
C GLU A 146 -7.27 15.70 -17.24
N ASN A 147 -7.06 17.00 -17.45
CA ASN A 147 -6.07 17.79 -16.73
C ASN A 147 -6.60 18.11 -15.31
N THR A 148 -6.85 17.06 -14.54
CA THR A 148 -7.33 17.15 -13.15
C THR A 148 -6.19 16.97 -12.17
N GLN A 149 -6.35 17.55 -10.98
CA GLN A 149 -5.21 17.82 -10.12
C GLN A 149 -4.60 16.59 -9.45
N ARG A 150 -5.34 15.54 -9.06
CA ARG A 150 -4.80 14.34 -8.35
C ARG A 150 -5.79 13.17 -8.38
N PRO A 151 -5.37 11.92 -8.63
CA PRO A 151 -4.09 11.53 -9.22
C PRO A 151 -4.06 11.86 -10.73
N PHE A 152 -2.90 11.78 -11.38
CA PHE A 152 -2.79 11.88 -12.84
C PHE A 152 -2.80 10.52 -13.53
N ILE A 153 -2.64 9.44 -12.78
CA ILE A 153 -2.51 8.08 -13.31
C ILE A 153 -3.81 7.31 -13.04
N THR A 154 -4.32 6.63 -14.06
CA THR A 154 -5.46 5.71 -13.93
C THR A 154 -5.01 4.30 -13.60
N GLN A 155 -3.99 3.80 -14.28
CA GLN A 155 -3.52 2.42 -14.18
C GLN A 155 -2.00 2.39 -14.28
N ALA A 156 -1.36 1.44 -13.59
CA ALA A 156 0.03 1.07 -13.83
C ALA A 156 0.19 -0.44 -13.97
N ALA A 157 1.27 -0.86 -14.62
CA ALA A 157 1.68 -2.26 -14.74
C ALA A 157 3.19 -2.38 -14.57
N ILE A 158 3.62 -3.52 -14.01
CA ILE A 158 5.03 -3.84 -13.80
C ILE A 158 5.39 -5.05 -14.64
N LEU A 159 6.50 -4.95 -15.37
CA LEU A 159 7.17 -6.08 -16.00
C LEU A 159 8.57 -6.21 -15.40
N THR A 160 8.88 -7.38 -14.84
CA THR A 160 10.20 -7.66 -14.23
C THR A 160 11.03 -8.57 -15.12
N ILE A 161 12.27 -8.15 -15.42
CA ILE A 161 13.23 -8.91 -16.22
C ILE A 161 14.11 -9.75 -15.30
N LEU A 162 14.02 -11.07 -15.44
CA LEU A 162 14.73 -12.05 -14.60
C LEU A 162 15.79 -12.82 -15.40
N SER A 163 16.83 -13.25 -14.69
CA SER A 163 17.89 -14.11 -15.24
C SER A 163 17.57 -15.60 -15.12
N GLU A 164 16.54 -15.95 -14.35
CA GLU A 164 16.08 -17.30 -14.10
C GLU A 164 14.56 -17.28 -13.95
N THR A 165 13.89 -18.35 -14.39
CA THR A 165 12.46 -18.57 -14.14
C THR A 165 12.21 -18.66 -12.62
N PRO A 166 11.34 -17.81 -12.05
CA PRO A 166 11.05 -17.88 -10.63
C PRO A 166 10.24 -19.15 -10.30
N PRO A 167 10.32 -19.68 -9.07
CA PRO A 167 9.42 -20.75 -8.64
C PRO A 167 7.94 -20.38 -8.82
N ASP A 168 7.08 -21.37 -9.03
CA ASP A 168 5.63 -21.17 -9.05
C ASP A 168 5.16 -20.47 -7.75
N ASN A 169 4.15 -19.61 -7.86
CA ASN A 169 3.59 -18.88 -6.73
C ASN A 169 4.64 -18.01 -5.99
N SER A 170 5.60 -17.44 -6.72
CA SER A 170 6.56 -16.49 -6.17
C SER A 170 5.92 -15.11 -5.96
N PHE A 171 6.34 -14.44 -4.88
CA PHE A 171 6.16 -13.00 -4.76
C PHE A 171 7.04 -12.26 -5.77
N ARG A 172 6.56 -11.12 -6.26
CA ARG A 172 7.34 -10.25 -7.11
C ARG A 172 8.45 -9.59 -6.26
N PRO A 173 9.70 -9.48 -6.75
CA PRO A 173 10.69 -8.64 -6.11
C PRO A 173 10.25 -7.17 -6.13
N ALA A 174 10.85 -6.33 -5.28
CA ALA A 174 10.52 -4.91 -5.30
C ALA A 174 10.72 -4.31 -6.70
N TYR A 175 9.78 -3.48 -7.16
CA TYR A 175 9.86 -2.89 -8.51
C TYR A 175 10.95 -1.81 -8.60
N VAL A 176 11.39 -1.27 -7.48
CA VAL A 176 12.53 -0.35 -7.36
C VAL A 176 13.88 -1.08 -7.31
N GLY A 177 14.97 -0.38 -7.61
CA GLY A 177 16.33 -0.92 -7.50
C GLY A 177 16.64 -2.09 -8.45
N THR A 178 17.85 -2.63 -8.36
CA THR A 178 18.33 -3.68 -9.28
C THR A 178 18.36 -5.09 -8.70
N ASP A 179 18.11 -5.24 -7.39
CA ASP A 179 17.95 -6.55 -6.77
C ASP A 179 16.56 -7.10 -7.10
N LYS A 180 16.52 -8.09 -8.00
CA LYS A 180 15.30 -8.81 -8.40
C LYS A 180 15.29 -10.25 -7.90
N SER A 181 15.99 -10.52 -6.79
CA SER A 181 15.96 -11.83 -6.14
C SER A 181 14.55 -12.15 -5.62
N ILE A 182 14.12 -13.39 -5.81
CA ILE A 182 12.84 -13.87 -5.29
C ILE A 182 12.99 -14.12 -3.80
N LEU A 183 12.28 -13.32 -3.00
CA LEU A 183 12.36 -13.40 -1.54
C LEU A 183 11.63 -14.63 -0.99
N ALA A 184 10.45 -14.92 -1.52
CA ALA A 184 9.53 -15.91 -0.98
C ALA A 184 8.52 -16.38 -2.03
N THR A 185 7.87 -17.50 -1.71
CA THR A 185 6.71 -18.07 -2.39
C THR A 185 5.52 -18.13 -1.44
N LEU A 186 4.34 -18.48 -1.96
CA LEU A 186 3.15 -18.69 -1.13
C LEU A 186 3.37 -19.71 0.00
N THR A 187 4.21 -20.72 -0.22
CA THR A 187 4.47 -21.76 0.78
C THR A 187 5.37 -21.32 1.94
N ASP A 188 6.00 -20.15 1.81
CA ASP A 188 6.85 -19.57 2.86
C ASP A 188 6.05 -18.74 3.87
N LEU A 189 4.76 -18.47 3.61
CA LEU A 189 3.90 -17.70 4.52
C LEU A 189 3.54 -18.51 5.77
N ASP A 190 3.90 -18.01 6.95
CA ASP A 190 3.45 -18.55 8.23
C ASP A 190 2.13 -17.90 8.68
N PHE A 191 1.01 -18.54 8.36
CA PHE A 191 -0.32 -18.09 8.81
C PHE A 191 -0.53 -18.20 10.33
N ASN A 192 0.32 -18.95 11.06
CA ASN A 192 0.15 -19.13 12.50
C ASN A 192 0.49 -17.87 13.31
N VAL A 193 1.18 -16.90 12.72
CA VAL A 193 1.43 -15.60 13.35
C VAL A 193 0.19 -14.68 13.35
N LEU A 194 -0.85 -15.03 12.58
CA LEU A 194 -2.10 -14.27 12.50
C LEU A 194 -3.08 -14.70 13.60
N GLY A 195 -3.86 -13.72 14.08
CA GLY A 195 -4.91 -13.94 15.07
C GLY A 195 -6.07 -14.81 14.57
N LYS A 196 -6.86 -15.30 15.54
CA LYS A 196 -8.08 -16.09 15.33
C LYS A 196 -9.23 -15.60 16.21
N TYR A 197 -9.39 -14.28 16.28
CA TYR A 197 -10.44 -13.64 17.09
C TYR A 197 -11.80 -13.82 16.43
N ALA A 198 -12.86 -13.98 17.22
CA ALA A 198 -14.19 -14.20 16.65
C ALA A 198 -14.63 -13.02 15.79
N ARG A 199 -15.19 -13.32 14.62
CA ARG A 199 -15.83 -12.31 13.77
C ARG A 199 -17.12 -11.80 14.44
N LEU A 200 -17.40 -10.50 14.31
CA LEU A 200 -18.70 -9.94 14.68
C LEU A 200 -19.64 -10.07 13.46
N GLU A 201 -20.94 -10.20 13.70
CA GLU A 201 -21.93 -10.31 12.61
C GLU A 201 -21.94 -9.08 11.68
N THR A 202 -21.47 -7.93 12.17
CA THR A 202 -21.39 -6.65 11.48
C THR A 202 -20.07 -6.43 10.75
N THR A 203 -19.07 -7.28 10.94
CA THR A 203 -17.78 -7.17 10.26
C THR A 203 -17.96 -7.53 8.77
N PRO A 204 -17.61 -6.64 7.83
CA PRO A 204 -17.63 -6.96 6.40
C PRO A 204 -16.63 -8.08 6.06
N ASP A 205 -16.82 -8.76 4.94
CA ASP A 205 -15.94 -9.88 4.59
C ASP A 205 -14.54 -9.36 4.20
N ILE A 206 -13.50 -10.13 4.47
CA ILE A 206 -12.13 -9.75 4.11
C ILE A 206 -11.97 -9.59 2.60
N SER A 207 -12.69 -10.41 1.82
CA SER A 207 -12.69 -10.33 0.36
C SER A 207 -13.25 -9.01 -0.20
N ASP A 208 -14.08 -8.29 0.56
CA ASP A 208 -14.64 -7.01 0.11
C ASP A 208 -13.56 -5.91 -0.06
N TYR A 209 -12.41 -6.08 0.61
CA TYR A 209 -11.32 -5.10 0.62
C TYR A 209 -10.18 -5.43 -0.34
N VAL A 210 -10.06 -6.69 -0.75
CA VAL A 210 -9.00 -7.17 -1.64
C VAL A 210 -8.93 -6.37 -2.96
N PRO A 211 -10.05 -6.06 -3.65
CA PRO A 211 -10.01 -5.27 -4.89
C PRO A 211 -9.42 -3.85 -4.75
N TYR A 212 -9.32 -3.31 -3.53
CA TYR A 212 -8.73 -1.98 -3.29
C TYR A 212 -7.21 -2.01 -3.07
N ILE A 213 -6.63 -3.20 -2.93
CA ILE A 213 -5.18 -3.41 -2.74
C ILE A 213 -4.57 -4.32 -3.82
N GLU A 214 -5.40 -4.92 -4.68
CA GLU A 214 -4.95 -5.66 -5.86
C GLU A 214 -4.41 -4.73 -6.95
N GLY A 215 -3.32 -5.16 -7.59
CA GLY A 215 -2.65 -4.41 -8.65
C GLY A 215 -1.47 -3.59 -8.14
N VAL A 216 -1.06 -2.59 -8.94
CA VAL A 216 0.20 -1.86 -8.70
C VAL A 216 -0.03 -0.72 -7.71
N TRP A 217 0.58 -0.83 -6.53
CA TRP A 217 0.74 0.29 -5.61
C TRP A 217 2.02 1.04 -5.93
N LEU A 218 1.91 2.07 -6.77
CA LEU A 218 3.05 2.89 -7.19
C LEU A 218 3.40 3.91 -6.10
N ASP A 219 4.25 3.50 -5.16
CA ASP A 219 4.51 4.16 -3.88
C ASP A 219 6.02 4.31 -3.61
N HIS A 220 6.78 4.82 -4.58
CA HIS A 220 8.24 4.91 -4.46
C HIS A 220 8.75 6.21 -3.85
N ASN A 221 7.94 7.27 -3.83
CA ASN A 221 8.32 8.56 -3.26
C ASN A 221 7.83 8.65 -1.81
N THR A 222 8.75 8.84 -0.86
CA THR A 222 8.45 8.87 0.58
C THR A 222 7.95 10.23 1.10
N GLU A 223 7.54 11.11 0.20
CA GLU A 223 7.00 12.45 0.46
C GLU A 223 5.57 12.62 -0.04
N TRP A 224 4.94 13.67 0.48
CA TRP A 224 3.52 13.96 0.28
C TRP A 224 3.08 14.11 -1.18
N THR A 225 4.02 14.31 -2.11
CA THR A 225 3.79 14.51 -3.54
C THR A 225 3.40 13.21 -4.25
N GLN A 226 3.76 12.05 -3.70
CA GLN A 226 3.55 10.73 -4.33
C GLN A 226 2.10 10.44 -4.74
N ARG A 227 1.12 11.02 -4.03
CA ARG A 227 -0.30 10.85 -4.33
C ARG A 227 -0.65 11.21 -5.77
N GLU A 228 0.15 12.04 -6.42
CA GLU A 228 -0.07 12.44 -7.80
C GLU A 228 0.09 11.31 -8.81
N ILE A 229 0.87 10.28 -8.47
CA ILE A 229 1.13 9.13 -9.35
C ILE A 229 0.45 7.83 -8.91
N HIS A 230 -0.31 7.85 -7.82
CA HIS A 230 -1.08 6.69 -7.37
C HIS A 230 -2.10 6.29 -8.46
N PRO A 231 -2.06 5.05 -8.99
CA PRO A 231 -3.01 4.63 -10.00
C PRO A 231 -4.41 4.49 -9.40
N GLU A 232 -5.36 5.27 -9.91
CA GLU A 232 -6.74 5.33 -9.41
C GLU A 232 -7.47 3.97 -9.41
N SER A 233 -7.06 3.05 -10.29
CA SER A 233 -7.67 1.72 -10.44
C SER A 233 -7.25 0.69 -9.38
N SER A 234 -6.10 0.88 -8.71
CA SER A 234 -5.51 -0.15 -7.83
C SER A 234 -5.25 0.33 -6.41
N MET A 235 -5.18 1.64 -6.16
CA MET A 235 -4.87 2.16 -4.83
C MET A 235 -5.59 3.47 -4.51
N PRO A 236 -5.87 3.76 -3.22
CA PRO A 236 -6.42 5.06 -2.87
C PRO A 236 -5.42 6.20 -3.12
N LEU A 237 -5.93 7.43 -3.14
CA LEU A 237 -5.13 8.61 -3.45
C LEU A 237 -4.29 9.10 -2.26
N TYR A 238 -4.86 9.10 -1.05
CA TYR A 238 -4.33 9.88 0.07
C TYR A 238 -3.99 8.99 1.26
N GLY A 239 -2.88 9.29 1.96
CA GLY A 239 -2.34 8.44 3.04
C GLY A 239 -3.35 8.05 4.11
N ARG A 240 -4.32 8.90 4.45
CA ARG A 240 -5.43 8.54 5.34
C ARG A 240 -6.19 7.31 4.83
N GLU A 241 -6.61 7.32 3.57
CA GLU A 241 -7.33 6.20 2.97
C GLU A 241 -6.43 4.95 2.82
N LEU A 242 -5.14 5.11 2.51
CA LEU A 242 -4.19 3.98 2.46
C LEU A 242 -4.01 3.35 3.85
N GLY A 243 -3.81 4.17 4.87
CA GLY A 243 -3.69 3.73 6.25
C GLY A 243 -4.95 3.08 6.77
N LYS A 244 -6.14 3.63 6.46
CA LYS A 244 -7.40 3.00 6.83
C LYS A 244 -7.57 1.65 6.12
N LEU A 245 -7.30 1.57 4.83
CA LEU A 245 -7.44 0.33 4.06
C LEU A 245 -6.49 -0.77 4.58
N THR A 246 -5.20 -0.46 4.69
CA THR A 246 -4.20 -1.40 5.21
C THR A 246 -4.47 -1.77 6.67
N GLY A 247 -4.96 -0.82 7.48
CA GLY A 247 -5.44 -1.06 8.84
C GLY A 247 -6.61 -2.03 8.91
N ILE A 248 -7.65 -1.83 8.08
CA ILE A 248 -8.82 -2.71 8.04
C ILE A 248 -8.41 -4.11 7.59
N ILE A 249 -7.62 -4.23 6.52
CA ILE A 249 -7.13 -5.53 6.05
C ILE A 249 -6.29 -6.21 7.13
N GLY A 250 -5.35 -5.49 7.75
CA GLY A 250 -4.53 -6.01 8.84
C GLY A 250 -5.36 -6.46 10.04
N LEU A 251 -6.43 -5.74 10.38
CA LEU A 251 -7.39 -6.09 11.43
C LEU A 251 -8.16 -7.36 11.07
N GLN A 252 -8.68 -7.45 9.85
CA GLN A 252 -9.41 -8.61 9.34
C GLN A 252 -8.56 -9.88 9.30
N LEU A 253 -7.26 -9.74 8.99
CA LEU A 253 -6.30 -10.85 9.04
C LEU A 253 -6.16 -11.44 10.45
N GLN A 254 -6.55 -10.72 11.51
CA GLN A 254 -6.54 -11.24 12.88
C GLN A 254 -7.84 -11.97 13.27
N LEU A 255 -8.85 -11.98 12.41
CA LEU A 255 -10.12 -12.64 12.69
C LEU A 255 -10.10 -14.12 12.29
N ASP A 256 -11.08 -14.88 12.80
CA ASP A 256 -11.26 -16.32 12.61
C ASP A 256 -11.82 -16.64 11.20
N TYR A 257 -10.98 -16.34 10.21
CA TYR A 257 -11.05 -16.82 8.83
C TYR A 257 -10.11 -18.01 8.66
N THR A 258 -10.43 -18.91 7.74
CA THR A 258 -9.51 -19.95 7.27
C THR A 258 -8.32 -19.33 6.53
N ASP A 259 -7.19 -20.03 6.46
CA ASP A 259 -6.01 -19.56 5.73
C ASP A 259 -6.33 -19.26 4.25
N ALA A 260 -7.22 -20.06 3.64
CA ALA A 260 -7.69 -19.86 2.27
C ALA A 260 -8.48 -18.54 2.11
N GLU A 261 -9.36 -18.21 3.06
CA GLU A 261 -10.10 -16.93 3.07
C GLU A 261 -9.16 -15.73 3.30
N LYS A 262 -8.03 -15.92 3.99
CA LYS A 262 -7.04 -14.86 4.23
C LYS A 262 -6.05 -14.65 3.09
N GLN A 263 -5.91 -15.63 2.20
CA GLN A 263 -4.76 -15.75 1.32
C GLN A 263 -4.54 -14.50 0.46
N ASP A 264 -5.55 -14.07 -0.30
CA ASP A 264 -5.39 -12.98 -1.27
C ASP A 264 -5.09 -11.65 -0.58
N ALA A 265 -5.76 -11.38 0.55
CA ALA A 265 -5.49 -10.21 1.38
C ALA A 265 -4.07 -10.23 1.97
N LEU A 266 -3.62 -11.40 2.43
CA LEU A 266 -2.27 -11.54 2.97
C LEU A 266 -1.22 -11.38 1.88
N VAL A 267 -1.42 -11.99 0.71
CA VAL A 267 -0.53 -11.86 -0.45
C VAL A 267 -0.38 -10.39 -0.85
N ALA A 268 -1.48 -9.64 -0.94
CA ALA A 268 -1.43 -8.22 -1.28
C ALA A 268 -0.67 -7.39 -0.24
N MET A 269 -0.91 -7.63 1.06
CA MET A 269 -0.19 -6.96 2.14
C MET A 269 1.32 -7.30 2.15
N VAL A 270 1.66 -8.57 1.92
CA VAL A 270 3.06 -9.03 1.86
C VAL A 270 3.78 -8.43 0.65
N GLN A 271 3.14 -8.42 -0.52
CA GLN A 271 3.72 -7.83 -1.73
C GLN A 271 4.00 -6.34 -1.53
N TYR A 272 3.07 -5.60 -0.92
CA TYR A 272 3.29 -4.19 -0.60
C TYR A 272 4.40 -4.01 0.44
N GLY A 273 4.49 -4.88 1.45
CA GLY A 273 5.61 -4.90 2.39
C GLY A 273 6.98 -5.11 1.72
N ILE A 274 7.06 -5.97 0.70
CA ILE A 274 8.26 -6.17 -0.14
C ILE A 274 8.64 -4.89 -0.88
N ASP A 275 7.66 -4.20 -1.48
CA ASP A 275 7.90 -2.95 -2.21
C ASP A 275 8.40 -1.84 -1.27
N ILE A 276 7.77 -1.68 -0.10
CA ILE A 276 8.19 -0.72 0.95
C ILE A 276 9.63 -1.00 1.38
N TYR A 277 9.96 -2.26 1.63
CA TYR A 277 11.32 -2.65 2.03
C TYR A 277 12.34 -2.36 0.91
N GLY A 278 11.95 -2.57 -0.35
CA GLY A 278 12.76 -2.20 -1.51
C GLY A 278 13.01 -0.69 -1.58
N VAL A 279 12.01 0.15 -1.34
CA VAL A 279 12.13 1.62 -1.34
C VAL A 279 13.13 2.08 -0.27
N LEU A 280 13.07 1.50 0.94
CA LEU A 280 14.03 1.79 2.01
C LEU A 280 15.49 1.46 1.63
N GLY A 281 15.71 0.53 0.70
CA GLY A 281 17.04 0.13 0.24
C GLY A 281 17.69 1.03 -0.83
N ASN A 282 16.95 1.96 -1.46
CA ASN A 282 17.35 2.58 -2.74
C ASN A 282 17.73 4.08 -2.72
N GLY A 283 18.33 4.58 -1.63
CA GLY A 283 18.65 6.01 -1.47
C GLY A 283 17.48 6.91 -1.02
N PRO A 284 17.78 8.03 -0.32
CA PRO A 284 16.77 9.04 0.04
C PRO A 284 16.44 9.98 -1.12
N ILE A 285 15.37 10.79 -0.96
CA ILE A 285 15.00 11.89 -1.87
C ILE A 285 16.06 13.00 -1.84
N ASP A 286 16.39 13.54 -3.03
CA ASP A 286 17.26 14.69 -3.29
C ASP A 286 17.44 15.66 -2.11
N GLY A 287 18.65 15.66 -1.53
CA GLY A 287 19.09 16.64 -0.55
C GLY A 287 18.47 16.54 0.86
N LYS A 288 17.53 15.60 1.08
CA LYS A 288 17.01 15.29 2.41
C LYS A 288 17.83 14.15 3.01
N GLY A 289 18.39 14.37 4.20
CA GLY A 289 19.15 13.33 4.90
C GLY A 289 18.21 12.24 5.41
N GLY A 290 18.31 11.02 4.86
CA GLY A 290 17.70 9.79 5.36
C GLY A 290 16.37 9.36 4.71
N TYR A 291 15.93 8.15 5.05
CA TYR A 291 14.83 7.42 4.41
C TYR A 291 13.59 7.49 5.28
N TYR A 292 12.66 8.42 5.01
CA TYR A 292 11.51 8.59 5.88
C TYR A 292 10.25 8.82 5.08
N TRP A 293 9.21 8.06 5.40
CA TRP A 293 7.84 8.50 5.17
C TRP A 293 7.54 9.58 6.21
N TYR A 294 7.86 10.83 5.86
CA TYR A 294 7.79 11.97 6.77
C TYR A 294 6.40 12.14 7.39
N ASN A 295 6.37 12.67 8.61
CA ASN A 295 5.20 13.15 9.33
C ASN A 295 4.52 14.35 8.65
N SER A 296 4.04 14.16 7.44
CA SER A 296 3.31 15.17 6.68
C SER A 296 1.81 15.08 6.97
N GLY A 297 1.39 15.12 8.24
CA GLY A 297 -0.02 15.06 8.60
C GLY A 297 -0.71 13.78 8.11
N GLY A 298 -1.65 13.91 7.17
CA GLY A 298 -2.41 12.80 6.60
C GLY A 298 -1.77 12.04 5.43
N HIS A 299 -0.55 12.40 5.00
CA HIS A 299 -0.05 12.00 3.68
C HIS A 299 0.62 10.64 3.60
N ASN A 300 1.38 10.24 4.63
CA ASN A 300 2.35 9.13 4.53
C ASN A 300 1.99 7.93 5.43
N GLN A 301 0.73 7.84 5.86
CA GLN A 301 0.25 6.76 6.70
C GLN A 301 0.00 5.47 5.89
N GLY A 302 0.05 4.33 6.55
CA GLY A 302 -0.35 3.04 6.00
C GLY A 302 0.77 2.18 5.40
N ARG A 303 2.04 2.58 5.59
CA ARG A 303 3.19 1.80 5.08
C ARG A 303 3.72 0.83 6.14
N LYS A 304 3.71 1.23 7.41
CA LYS A 304 4.37 0.45 8.46
C LYS A 304 3.70 -0.90 8.74
N LEU A 305 2.36 -0.94 8.75
CA LEU A 305 1.62 -2.17 9.05
C LEU A 305 1.84 -3.29 8.00
N PRO A 306 1.74 -3.04 6.68
CA PRO A 306 2.12 -4.03 5.66
C PRO A 306 3.55 -4.56 5.82
N LEU A 307 4.51 -3.67 6.09
CA LEU A 307 5.91 -4.07 6.31
C LEU A 307 6.06 -4.98 7.55
N LEU A 308 5.39 -4.64 8.66
CA LEU A 308 5.40 -5.47 9.87
C LEU A 308 4.78 -6.84 9.61
N ILE A 309 3.61 -6.90 8.97
CA ILE A 309 2.94 -8.15 8.62
C ILE A 309 3.85 -9.00 7.74
N ALA A 310 4.43 -8.43 6.68
CA ALA A 310 5.37 -9.12 5.79
C ALA A 310 6.58 -9.67 6.56
N GLY A 311 7.17 -8.85 7.44
CA GLY A 311 8.29 -9.26 8.28
C GLY A 311 7.96 -10.43 9.22
N LEU A 312 6.75 -10.47 9.79
CA LEU A 312 6.32 -11.53 10.69
C LEU A 312 6.01 -12.82 9.94
N VAL A 313 5.18 -12.77 8.89
CA VAL A 313 4.75 -13.98 8.15
C VAL A 313 5.89 -14.62 7.34
N LEU A 314 6.88 -13.83 6.89
CA LEU A 314 8.08 -14.32 6.21
C LEU A 314 9.24 -14.59 7.17
N ASN A 315 9.10 -14.27 8.46
CA ASN A 315 10.19 -14.26 9.43
C ASN A 315 11.45 -13.49 8.92
N HIS A 316 11.21 -12.34 8.28
CA HIS A 316 12.25 -11.58 7.60
C HIS A 316 12.83 -10.49 8.52
N SER A 317 14.02 -10.77 9.07
CA SER A 317 14.66 -9.92 10.09
C SER A 317 14.90 -8.48 9.63
N GLY A 318 15.16 -8.25 8.34
CA GLY A 318 15.37 -6.90 7.80
C GLY A 318 14.10 -6.05 7.81
N MET A 319 12.94 -6.67 7.51
CA MET A 319 11.64 -5.98 7.54
C MET A 319 11.21 -5.72 8.98
N LEU A 320 11.41 -6.69 9.87
CA LEU A 320 11.16 -6.51 11.31
C LEU A 320 12.03 -5.40 11.91
N ALA A 321 13.32 -5.36 11.56
CA ALA A 321 14.23 -4.31 11.99
C ALA A 321 13.85 -2.92 11.47
N ALA A 322 13.20 -2.83 10.30
CA ALA A 322 12.68 -1.57 9.76
C ALA A 322 11.32 -1.18 10.36
N ALA A 323 10.50 -2.16 10.75
CA ALA A 323 9.25 -1.92 11.46
C ALA A 323 9.46 -1.51 12.94
N ASP A 324 10.56 -1.92 13.57
CA ASP A 324 10.87 -1.53 14.94
C ASP A 324 11.31 -0.04 15.01
N ALA A 325 10.46 0.81 15.58
CA ALA A 325 10.75 2.25 15.74
C ALA A 325 11.85 2.54 16.78
N GLU A 326 12.08 1.67 17.75
CA GLU A 326 13.17 1.80 18.71
C GLU A 326 14.51 1.35 18.12
N ASN A 327 14.50 0.48 17.11
CA ASN A 327 15.71 -0.01 16.48
C ASN A 327 16.53 1.12 15.84
N GLY A 328 17.71 1.37 16.41
CA GLY A 328 18.60 2.43 15.97
C GLY A 328 18.05 3.85 16.15
N ASN A 329 16.94 4.03 16.88
CA ASN A 329 16.21 5.29 17.02
C ASN A 329 15.86 5.93 15.66
N ASN A 330 15.44 5.10 14.71
CA ASN A 330 15.22 5.48 13.33
C ASN A 330 13.70 5.45 13.05
N LEU A 331 12.97 6.50 13.44
CA LEU A 331 11.53 6.60 13.17
C LEU A 331 11.30 6.72 11.65
N LEU A 332 11.22 5.60 10.94
CA LEU A 332 11.11 5.54 9.48
C LEU A 332 9.74 5.98 8.95
N PHE A 333 8.69 5.88 9.77
CA PHE A 333 7.30 6.00 9.34
C PHE A 333 6.56 7.13 10.07
N SER A 334 5.58 7.71 9.38
CA SER A 334 4.79 8.85 9.87
C SER A 334 4.03 8.53 11.16
N GLU A 335 3.59 7.29 11.30
CA GLU A 335 2.81 6.76 12.41
C GLU A 335 3.56 6.89 13.75
N ASP A 336 4.88 6.71 13.74
CA ASP A 336 5.72 6.85 14.93
C ASP A 336 6.21 8.30 15.12
N GLN A 337 6.44 9.00 14.01
CA GLN A 337 6.94 10.38 14.02
C GLN A 337 5.91 11.43 14.48
N GLN A 338 4.64 11.05 14.62
CA GLN A 338 3.52 11.95 14.94
C GLN A 338 2.89 11.71 16.31
N THR A 339 3.32 10.67 17.04
CA THR A 339 2.81 10.34 18.37
C THR A 339 3.94 10.41 19.39
N PHE A 340 3.65 10.96 20.57
CA PHE A 340 4.65 11.22 21.62
C PHE A 340 4.01 11.26 23.00
N TYR A 341 4.82 11.23 24.06
CA TYR A 341 4.36 11.58 25.41
C TYR A 341 4.75 13.02 25.71
N VAL A 342 3.79 13.82 26.16
CA VAL A 342 4.04 15.22 26.54
C VAL A 342 5.12 15.25 27.63
N SER A 343 6.15 16.07 27.41
CA SER A 343 7.22 16.31 28.36
C SER A 343 7.42 17.81 28.58
N GLN A 344 8.40 18.17 29.42
CA GLN A 344 8.79 19.57 29.57
C GLN A 344 9.25 20.19 28.23
N THR A 345 9.77 19.39 27.29
CA THR A 345 10.16 19.87 25.96
C THR A 345 9.00 20.47 25.19
N GLU A 346 7.82 19.84 25.24
CA GLU A 346 6.64 20.34 24.51
C GLU A 346 6.02 21.56 25.20
N ILE A 347 6.08 21.65 26.53
CA ILE A 347 5.63 22.82 27.29
C ILE A 347 6.54 24.03 27.04
N ASP A 348 7.85 23.81 26.95
CA ASP A 348 8.84 24.89 26.76
C ASP A 348 8.97 25.34 25.30
N ARG A 349 8.41 24.58 24.35
CA ARG A 349 8.38 24.98 22.93
C ARG A 349 7.48 26.21 22.78
N THR A 350 8.09 27.34 22.47
CA THR A 350 7.37 28.54 22.06
C THR A 350 6.74 28.28 20.69
N VAL A 351 5.41 28.11 20.66
CA VAL A 351 4.67 27.96 19.40
C VAL A 351 4.54 29.35 18.77
N ALA A 352 4.90 29.49 17.49
CA ALA A 352 5.09 30.78 16.84
C ALA A 352 4.02 31.10 15.78
N ASP A 353 2.86 30.45 15.83
CA ASP A 353 1.83 30.64 14.80
C ASP A 353 0.63 31.44 15.32
N ASP A 354 0.50 32.67 14.82
CA ASP A 354 -0.57 33.61 15.17
C ASP A 354 -1.89 33.33 14.39
N ASP A 355 -1.89 32.35 13.48
CA ASP A 355 -3.00 32.07 12.54
C ASP A 355 -3.98 30.97 12.99
N GLU A 356 -3.71 30.23 14.07
CA GLU A 356 -4.63 29.22 14.65
C GLU A 356 -4.90 29.50 16.15
N ASP A 357 -6.12 29.19 16.63
CA ASP A 357 -6.44 29.17 18.07
C ASP A 357 -5.69 27.98 18.73
N GLN A 358 -4.38 28.15 18.94
CA GLN A 358 -3.51 27.12 19.51
C GLN A 358 -3.69 27.02 21.03
N ILE A 359 -3.76 25.78 21.52
CA ILE A 359 -3.79 25.48 22.94
C ILE A 359 -2.45 24.87 23.34
N ASP A 360 -1.73 25.54 24.23
CA ASP A 360 -0.45 25.09 24.78
C ASP A 360 -0.63 23.88 25.70
N TYR A 361 0.38 23.01 25.72
CA TYR A 361 0.52 22.00 26.76
C TYR A 361 0.93 22.64 28.08
N THR A 362 0.43 22.10 29.18
CA THR A 362 0.70 22.56 30.55
C THR A 362 1.39 21.47 31.36
N SER A 363 1.89 21.82 32.55
CA SER A 363 2.48 20.82 33.46
C SER A 363 1.49 19.71 33.89
N ALA A 364 0.17 19.93 33.74
CA ALA A 364 -0.84 18.90 34.00
C ALA A 364 -0.87 17.82 32.91
N ASP A 365 -0.31 18.10 31.73
CA ASP A 365 -0.36 17.23 30.56
C ASP A 365 0.87 16.30 30.47
N ILE A 366 1.87 16.47 31.35
CA ILE A 366 3.09 15.64 31.34
C ILE A 366 2.73 14.15 31.43
N GLY A 367 3.27 13.36 30.50
CA GLY A 367 3.04 11.93 30.38
C GLY A 367 1.78 11.56 29.59
N LEU A 368 0.98 12.53 29.15
CA LEU A 368 -0.16 12.24 28.28
C LEU A 368 0.34 11.76 26.91
N PRO A 369 -0.24 10.67 26.36
CA PRO A 369 0.01 10.27 24.99
C PRO A 369 -0.70 11.24 24.05
N GLU A 370 0.03 11.75 23.08
CA GLU A 370 -0.40 12.92 22.30
C GLU A 370 0.10 12.87 20.87
N TRP A 371 -0.51 13.70 20.03
CA TRP A 371 -0.22 13.78 18.60
C TRP A 371 0.19 15.19 18.17
N GLY A 372 1.07 15.26 17.17
CA GLY A 372 1.46 16.50 16.51
C GLY A 372 1.67 16.27 15.02
N ILE A 373 1.23 17.22 14.19
CA ILE A 373 1.25 17.02 12.72
C ILE A 373 2.66 16.70 12.21
N ARG A 374 3.68 17.34 12.80
CA ARG A 374 5.09 17.36 12.41
C ARG A 374 5.98 17.36 13.67
N TYR A 375 5.72 16.41 14.57
CA TYR A 375 6.41 16.37 15.87
C TYR A 375 7.93 16.12 15.74
N TRP A 376 8.30 15.08 14.99
CA TRP A 376 9.67 14.60 14.83
C TRP A 376 10.63 15.55 14.10
N ASP A 377 10.16 16.32 13.11
CA ASP A 377 11.02 17.20 12.31
C ASP A 377 11.37 18.51 13.03
N GLY A 378 10.88 18.68 14.27
CA GLY A 378 11.19 19.81 15.15
C GLY A 378 10.52 21.11 14.74
N THR A 379 9.59 21.10 13.78
CA THR A 379 8.84 22.30 13.41
C THR A 379 7.80 22.61 14.51
N ALA A 380 8.15 23.56 15.38
CA ALA A 380 7.38 23.89 16.58
C ALA A 380 5.93 24.33 16.29
N ASN A 381 5.65 24.85 15.09
CA ASN A 381 4.38 25.50 14.70
C ASN A 381 3.17 24.57 14.63
N PHE A 382 3.29 23.32 15.06
CA PHE A 382 2.21 22.36 14.91
C PHE A 382 1.99 21.44 16.11
N LEU A 383 2.44 21.88 17.28
CA LEU A 383 1.96 21.36 18.55
C LEU A 383 0.68 22.12 18.92
N ASN A 384 -0.42 21.40 19.08
CA ASN A 384 -1.67 21.99 19.51
C ASN A 384 -2.45 20.96 20.32
N ALA A 385 -2.64 21.23 21.62
CA ALA A 385 -3.40 20.37 22.52
C ALA A 385 -4.91 20.35 22.21
N ASP A 386 -5.38 21.25 21.35
CA ASP A 386 -6.78 21.28 20.91
C ASP A 386 -7.16 20.01 20.12
N TRP A 387 -8.30 19.41 20.48
CA TRP A 387 -8.91 18.32 19.74
C TRP A 387 -9.46 18.77 18.37
N GLY A 388 -9.71 20.08 18.21
CA GLY A 388 -10.02 20.71 16.93
C GLY A 388 -8.83 20.92 16.00
N SER A 389 -7.60 20.61 16.44
CA SER A 389 -6.38 20.88 15.66
C SER A 389 -6.40 20.23 14.28
N ARG A 390 -5.89 20.94 13.28
CA ARG A 390 -5.82 20.48 11.89
C ARG A 390 -5.14 19.12 11.78
N TYR A 391 -5.67 18.25 10.91
CA TYR A 391 -5.22 16.87 10.66
C TYR A 391 -5.31 15.86 11.81
N ARG A 392 -5.63 16.26 13.05
CA ARG A 392 -5.79 15.30 14.15
C ARG A 392 -6.83 14.21 13.85
N THR A 393 -7.98 14.60 13.30
CA THR A 393 -9.00 13.64 12.88
C THR A 393 -8.66 12.91 11.59
N VAL A 394 -7.71 13.42 10.79
CA VAL A 394 -7.21 12.76 9.58
C VAL A 394 -6.28 11.60 9.93
N THR A 395 -5.48 11.72 11.00
CA THR A 395 -4.53 10.70 11.48
C THR A 395 -5.13 9.77 12.52
N GLY A 396 -5.80 10.31 13.54
CA GLY A 396 -6.22 9.53 14.70
C GLY A 396 -7.23 8.43 14.34
N ASN A 397 -8.11 8.65 13.36
CA ASN A 397 -9.03 7.61 12.88
C ASN A 397 -8.28 6.39 12.30
N VAL A 398 -7.15 6.61 11.64
CA VAL A 398 -6.32 5.56 11.06
C VAL A 398 -5.56 4.83 12.16
N TYR A 399 -4.99 5.57 13.11
CA TYR A 399 -4.20 4.98 14.20
C TYR A 399 -5.04 4.05 15.08
N VAL A 400 -6.31 4.36 15.34
CA VAL A 400 -7.24 3.44 16.02
C VAL A 400 -7.33 2.09 15.30
N VAL A 401 -7.53 2.09 13.97
CA VAL A 401 -7.66 0.84 13.21
C VAL A 401 -6.34 0.08 13.19
N THR A 402 -5.23 0.76 12.89
CA THR A 402 -3.90 0.16 12.81
C THR A 402 -3.44 -0.38 14.16
N SER A 403 -3.64 0.36 15.24
CA SER A 403 -3.22 -0.06 16.59
C SER A 403 -3.98 -1.30 17.04
N LEU A 404 -5.29 -1.38 16.79
CA LEU A 404 -6.07 -2.57 17.11
C LEU A 404 -5.58 -3.80 16.33
N ALA A 405 -5.29 -3.65 15.04
CA ALA A 405 -4.74 -4.72 14.22
C ALA A 405 -3.42 -5.27 14.81
N VAL A 406 -2.51 -4.37 15.19
CA VAL A 406 -1.21 -4.74 15.78
C VAL A 406 -1.37 -5.34 17.19
N LYS A 407 -2.25 -4.78 18.03
CA LYS A 407 -2.57 -5.33 19.36
C LYS A 407 -3.15 -6.75 19.24
N MET A 408 -4.10 -6.98 18.34
CA MET A 408 -4.68 -8.31 18.08
C MET A 408 -3.67 -9.30 17.49
N MET A 409 -2.72 -8.83 16.69
CA MET A 409 -1.61 -9.68 16.21
C MET A 409 -0.60 -10.01 17.33
N GLY A 410 -0.63 -9.32 18.46
CA GLY A 410 0.36 -9.46 19.53
C GLY A 410 1.74 -8.90 19.13
N ALA A 411 1.77 -7.90 18.25
CA ALA A 411 2.98 -7.42 17.59
C ALA A 411 3.43 -6.01 18.03
N THR A 412 2.98 -5.55 19.21
CA THR A 412 3.30 -4.20 19.72
C THR A 412 4.79 -4.01 20.01
N GLU A 413 5.48 -5.06 20.46
CA GLU A 413 6.93 -5.05 20.68
C GLU A 413 7.69 -4.88 19.35
N GLN A 414 7.27 -5.57 18.29
CA GLN A 414 7.89 -5.48 16.97
C GLN A 414 7.58 -4.15 16.26
N TRP A 415 6.47 -3.49 16.63
CA TRP A 415 6.20 -2.12 16.21
C TRP A 415 7.13 -1.12 16.90
N GLY A 416 7.44 -1.34 18.18
CA GLY A 416 8.46 -0.58 18.91
C GLY A 416 8.11 0.89 19.15
N TRP A 417 6.83 1.23 19.39
CA TRP A 417 6.44 2.62 19.72
C TRP A 417 5.18 2.73 20.58
N PRO A 418 5.29 2.61 21.92
CA PRO A 418 4.15 2.64 22.85
C PRO A 418 3.22 3.85 22.70
N ALA A 419 3.78 5.03 22.40
CA ALA A 419 3.01 6.26 22.29
C ALA A 419 1.91 6.22 21.22
N MET A 420 2.10 5.43 20.15
CA MET A 420 1.08 5.24 19.11
C MET A 420 -0.15 4.51 19.64
N PHE A 421 0.06 3.46 20.46
CA PHE A 421 -1.01 2.66 21.05
C PHE A 421 -1.77 3.45 22.11
N ASP A 422 -1.05 4.06 23.06
CA ASP A 422 -1.65 4.86 24.12
C ASP A 422 -2.41 6.07 23.57
N TYR A 423 -1.90 6.69 22.50
CA TYR A 423 -2.61 7.78 21.82
C TYR A 423 -3.87 7.29 21.11
N SER A 424 -3.83 6.09 20.52
CA SER A 424 -5.00 5.48 19.88
C SER A 424 -6.09 5.17 20.89
N ASP A 425 -5.74 4.66 22.08
CA ASP A 425 -6.67 4.43 23.18
C ASP A 425 -7.33 5.75 23.62
N ARG A 426 -6.52 6.80 23.81
CA ARG A 426 -7.02 8.15 24.15
C ARG A 426 -7.90 8.73 23.05
N TYR A 427 -7.51 8.63 21.79
CA TYR A 427 -8.30 9.10 20.65
C TYR A 427 -9.65 8.40 20.58
N PHE A 428 -9.70 7.07 20.73
CA PHE A 428 -10.95 6.32 20.74
C PHE A 428 -11.86 6.74 21.88
N SER A 429 -11.32 6.98 23.08
CA SER A 429 -12.12 7.42 24.24
C SER A 429 -12.84 8.76 24.03
N ILE A 430 -12.37 9.59 23.09
CA ILE A 430 -12.90 10.93 22.81
C ILE A 430 -13.68 10.98 21.49
N GLN A 431 -13.23 10.25 20.46
CA GLN A 431 -13.78 10.28 19.11
C GLN A 431 -14.46 8.97 18.69
N GLY A 432 -14.58 7.98 19.58
CA GLY A 432 -15.11 6.64 19.29
C GLY A 432 -16.55 6.59 18.78
N GLU A 433 -17.34 7.64 19.00
CA GLU A 433 -18.70 7.76 18.44
C GLU A 433 -18.72 8.28 16.99
N SER A 434 -17.61 8.87 16.52
CA SER A 434 -17.50 9.45 15.17
C SER A 434 -17.11 8.39 14.14
N VAL A 435 -18.04 7.48 13.83
CA VAL A 435 -17.83 6.33 12.95
C VAL A 435 -18.44 6.47 11.55
N SER A 436 -17.87 5.77 10.57
CA SER A 436 -18.40 5.65 9.20
C SER A 436 -17.90 4.38 8.54
N SER A 437 -18.76 3.72 7.75
CA SER A 437 -18.36 2.56 6.92
C SER A 437 -17.69 2.98 5.60
N SER A 438 -17.49 4.28 5.39
CA SER A 438 -16.76 4.81 4.24
C SER A 438 -15.25 4.73 4.49
N LEU A 439 -14.52 4.17 3.53
CA LEU A 439 -13.05 4.28 3.48
C LEU A 439 -12.60 5.76 3.44
N PHE A 440 -13.42 6.62 2.84
CA PHE A 440 -13.13 8.06 2.72
C PHE A 440 -13.60 8.85 3.93
N GLY A 441 -12.79 9.85 4.32
CA GLY A 441 -13.12 10.82 5.35
C GLY A 441 -12.50 10.51 6.73
N ASN A 442 -12.76 11.40 7.69
CA ASN A 442 -12.02 11.49 8.95
C ASN A 442 -12.65 10.70 10.12
N ASN A 443 -13.63 9.85 9.83
CA ASN A 443 -14.30 9.03 10.83
C ASN A 443 -13.57 7.71 11.04
N ILE A 444 -13.66 7.14 12.24
CA ILE A 444 -13.18 5.77 12.50
C ILE A 444 -14.04 4.80 11.69
N ASP A 445 -13.44 3.73 11.17
CA ASP A 445 -14.23 2.70 10.48
C ASP A 445 -15.23 2.05 11.46
N THR A 446 -16.49 1.91 11.03
CA THR A 446 -17.56 1.37 11.91
C THR A 446 -17.21 -0.02 12.43
N SER A 447 -16.73 -0.91 11.57
CA SER A 447 -16.41 -2.29 11.98
C SER A 447 -15.20 -2.33 12.90
N ALA A 448 -14.20 -1.47 12.65
CA ALA A 448 -13.05 -1.34 13.52
C ALA A 448 -13.43 -0.80 14.91
N ALA A 449 -14.37 0.15 15.00
CA ALA A 449 -14.86 0.66 16.28
C ALA A 449 -15.64 -0.40 17.08
N GLU A 450 -16.42 -1.24 16.40
CA GLU A 450 -17.13 -2.35 17.05
C GLU A 450 -16.14 -3.41 17.56
N LEU A 451 -15.14 -3.78 16.76
CA LEU A 451 -14.06 -4.68 17.15
C LEU A 451 -13.22 -4.10 18.30
N TRP A 452 -12.96 -2.79 18.29
CA TRP A 452 -12.29 -2.09 19.38
C TRP A 452 -13.04 -2.29 20.70
N ASN A 453 -14.34 -2.00 20.71
CA ASN A 453 -15.18 -2.18 21.90
C ASN A 453 -15.25 -3.65 22.36
N ALA A 454 -15.15 -4.61 21.45
CA ALA A 454 -15.19 -6.03 21.76
C ALA A 454 -13.88 -6.56 22.37
N TYR A 455 -12.73 -6.07 21.88
CA TYR A 455 -11.44 -6.71 22.12
C TYR A 455 -10.40 -5.85 22.84
N ALA A 456 -10.41 -4.52 22.70
CA ALA A 456 -9.30 -3.67 23.15
C ALA A 456 -8.94 -3.87 24.64
N GLU A 457 -9.93 -3.95 25.54
CA GLU A 457 -9.71 -4.15 26.99
C GLU A 457 -9.03 -5.50 27.34
N GLN A 458 -8.98 -6.45 26.41
CA GLN A 458 -8.40 -7.78 26.62
C GLN A 458 -6.96 -7.89 26.07
N LEU A 459 -6.46 -6.85 25.40
CA LEU A 459 -5.21 -6.87 24.63
C LEU A 459 -4.07 -6.09 25.30
N ASP A 460 -4.29 -5.56 26.50
CA ASP A 460 -3.33 -4.77 27.27
C ASP A 460 -2.40 -5.61 28.17
#